data_AF-A0A1G3FFA8-F1
#
_entry.id   AF-A0A1G3FFA8-F1
#
_cell.length_a   1.000
_cell.length_b   1.000
_cell.length_c   1.000
_cell.angle_alpha   90.00
_cell.angle_beta   90.00
_cell.angle_gamma   90.00
#
_symmetry.space_group_name_H-M   'P 1'
#
loop_
_entity.id
_entity.type
_entity.pdbx_description
1 polymer ?
#
loop_
_entity_poly.entity_id
_entity_poly.type
_entity_poly.pdbx_seq_one_letter_code
_entity_poly.pdbx_strand_id
1 'polypeptide(L)'
;MIRLPTLLPRAVAAAMLGSLLVLAGCHRGSTKDEVSAAQAQGQFDTVIKAYKSGQFLVDGAVLSALDTGSHFAYLKDQGKLPKTVLLERSDDSKVRKQHLQYMARMQLDYGF
;
A
#
# COMPACT_ATOMS: atom_id res chain seq x y z
N MET A 1 -9.08 57.87 -27.91
CA MET A 1 -9.89 56.64 -27.78
C MET A 1 -9.03 55.46 -28.22
N ILE A 2 -8.56 54.63 -27.29
CA ILE A 2 -7.69 53.49 -27.60
C ILE A 2 -8.57 52.35 -28.12
N ARG A 3 -8.45 52.01 -29.41
CA ARG A 3 -9.10 50.83 -29.98
C ARG A 3 -8.32 49.60 -29.52
N LEU A 4 -8.72 49.02 -28.38
CA LEU A 4 -8.17 47.74 -27.94
C LEU A 4 -8.59 46.66 -28.95
N PRO A 5 -7.64 45.96 -29.60
CA PRO A 5 -7.98 44.98 -30.61
C PRO A 5 -8.78 43.84 -29.96
N THR A 6 -9.94 43.50 -30.53
CA THR A 6 -10.86 42.45 -30.05
C THR A 6 -10.27 41.03 -30.07
N LEU A 7 -8.99 40.90 -30.45
CA LEU A 7 -8.19 39.68 -30.42
C LEU A 7 -7.53 39.44 -29.06
N LEU A 8 -7.18 40.51 -28.32
CA LEU A 8 -6.61 40.40 -26.97
C LEU A 8 -7.56 39.70 -25.97
N PRO A 9 -8.85 40.07 -25.85
CA PRO A 9 -9.74 39.40 -24.91
C PRO A 9 -10.02 37.94 -25.30
N ARG A 10 -9.95 37.61 -26.60
CA ARG A 10 -10.13 36.23 -27.09
C ARG A 10 -8.94 35.33 -26.74
N ALA A 11 -7.72 35.84 -26.85
CA ALA A 11 -6.52 35.11 -26.46
C ALA A 11 -6.50 34.83 -24.94
N VAL A 12 -6.91 35.80 -24.12
CA VAL A 12 -7.00 35.63 -22.66
C VAL A 12 -8.08 34.60 -22.30
N ALA A 13 -9.24 34.65 -22.95
CA ALA A 13 -10.30 33.66 -22.73
C ALA A 13 -9.87 32.24 -23.11
N ALA A 14 -9.13 32.08 -24.22
CA ALA A 14 -8.60 30.79 -24.64
C ALA A 14 -7.53 30.25 -23.66
N ALA A 15 -6.67 31.12 -23.12
CA ALA A 15 -5.66 30.72 -22.14
C ALA A 15 -6.30 30.28 -20.80
N MET A 16 -7.35 30.97 -20.35
CA MET A 16 -8.13 30.58 -19.16
C MET A 16 -8.84 29.22 -19.34
N LEU A 17 -9.44 28.98 -20.51
CA LEU A 17 -10.08 27.69 -20.82
C LEU A 17 -9.07 26.54 -20.94
N GLY A 18 -7.91 26.79 -21.54
CA GLY A 18 -6.84 25.81 -21.65
C GLY A 18 -6.25 25.42 -20.28
N SER A 19 -6.08 26.38 -19.38
CA SER A 19 -5.55 26.11 -18.03
C SER A 19 -6.52 25.29 -17.16
N LEU A 20 -7.83 25.46 -17.32
CA LEU A 20 -8.84 24.62 -16.66
C LEU A 20 -8.81 23.16 -17.16
N LEU A 21 -8.57 22.94 -18.46
CA LEU A 21 -8.44 21.60 -19.03
C LEU A 21 -7.17 20.88 -18.56
N VAL A 22 -6.05 21.60 -18.42
CA VAL A 22 -4.80 21.03 -17.88
C VAL A 22 -4.96 20.64 -16.41
N LEU A 23 -5.61 21.47 -15.58
CA LEU A 23 -5.88 21.14 -14.17
C LEU A 23 -6.83 19.93 -14.03
N ALA A 24 -7.85 19.83 -14.88
CA ALA A 24 -8.74 18.66 -14.90
C ALA A 24 -8.02 17.36 -15.35
N GLY A 25 -6.97 17.48 -16.17
CA GLY A 25 -6.13 16.36 -16.59
C GLY A 25 -5.30 15.75 -15.47
N CYS A 26 -4.84 16.53 -14.50
CA CYS A 26 -4.09 16.03 -13.35
C CYS A 26 -4.95 15.28 -12.30
N HIS A 27 -6.28 15.35 -12.41
CA HIS A 27 -7.22 14.63 -11.54
C HIS A 27 -7.96 13.49 -12.25
N ARG A 28 -7.60 13.16 -13.50
CA ARG A 28 -8.05 11.90 -14.12
C ARG A 28 -7.37 10.75 -13.40
N GLY A 29 -8.06 10.30 -12.35
CA GLY A 29 -7.58 9.31 -11.42
C GLY A 29 -7.02 8.10 -12.14
N SER A 30 -5.77 7.79 -11.84
CA SER A 30 -5.31 6.41 -11.80
C SER A 30 -6.08 5.73 -10.66
N THR A 31 -7.35 5.42 -10.91
CA THR A 31 -8.09 4.51 -10.06
C THR A 31 -7.73 3.12 -10.54
N LYS A 32 -6.85 2.47 -9.77
CA LYS A 32 -6.41 1.09 -9.92
C LYS A 32 -5.43 0.84 -11.07
N ASP A 33 -4.22 1.38 -10.95
CA ASP A 33 -3.11 0.44 -11.08
C ASP A 33 -3.26 -0.52 -9.91
N GLU A 34 -3.87 -1.68 -10.17
CA GLU A 34 -3.59 -2.85 -9.36
C GLU A 34 -2.07 -3.01 -9.45
N VAL A 35 -1.35 -2.47 -8.46
CA VAL A 35 0.02 -2.88 -8.19
C VAL A 35 -0.09 -4.38 -8.06
N SER A 36 0.31 -5.09 -9.11
CA SER A 36 0.22 -6.54 -9.17
C SER A 36 0.89 -7.03 -7.89
N ALA A 37 0.13 -7.66 -7.00
CA ALA A 37 0.66 -8.15 -5.73
C ALA A 37 1.89 -9.04 -5.97
N ALA A 38 1.97 -9.67 -7.14
CA ALA A 38 3.13 -10.42 -7.62
C ALA A 38 4.38 -9.55 -7.89
N GLN A 39 4.25 -8.33 -8.42
CA GLN A 39 5.37 -7.39 -8.56
C GLN A 39 5.84 -6.83 -7.21
N ALA A 40 4.94 -6.74 -6.22
CA ALA A 40 5.27 -6.29 -4.88
C ALA A 40 5.96 -7.40 -4.07
N GLN A 41 5.54 -8.66 -4.19
CA GLN A 41 6.09 -9.81 -3.44
C GLN A 41 7.62 -9.96 -3.58
N GLY A 42 8.20 -9.64 -4.75
CA GLY A 42 9.66 -9.70 -4.94
C GLY A 42 10.47 -8.67 -4.14
N GLN A 43 9.81 -7.72 -3.47
CA GLN A 43 10.44 -6.69 -2.63
C GLN A 43 10.38 -7.01 -1.13
N PHE A 44 9.67 -8.07 -0.74
CA PHE A 44 9.50 -8.45 0.67
C PHE A 44 10.32 -9.69 0.99
N ASP A 45 11.09 -9.64 2.09
CA ASP A 45 11.91 -10.77 2.54
C ASP A 45 11.04 -11.94 3.04
N THR A 46 9.84 -11.65 3.52
CA THR A 46 8.89 -12.67 4.01
C THR A 46 7.46 -12.27 3.69
N VAL A 47 6.66 -13.25 3.29
CA VAL A 47 5.23 -13.09 3.04
C VAL A 47 4.46 -13.98 3.99
N ILE A 48 3.61 -13.37 4.82
CA ILE A 48 2.68 -14.10 5.70
C ILE A 48 1.25 -13.87 5.21
N LYS A 49 0.37 -14.86 5.39
CA LYS A 49 -1.02 -14.75 4.97
C LYS A 49 -1.96 -14.60 6.16
N ALA A 50 -3.01 -13.82 6.02
CA ALA A 50 -4.06 -13.70 7.04
C ALA A 50 -4.87 -14.99 7.12
N TYR A 51 -5.14 -15.48 8.33
CA TYR A 51 -5.98 -16.67 8.58
C TYR A 51 -7.23 -16.32 9.42
N LYS A 52 -8.02 -17.31 9.80
CA LYS A 52 -9.26 -17.11 10.57
C LYS A 52 -8.96 -16.56 11.96
N SER A 53 -9.84 -15.70 12.47
CA SER A 53 -9.78 -15.20 13.86
C SER A 53 -8.50 -14.43 14.24
N GLY A 54 -7.92 -13.65 13.33
CA GLY A 54 -6.72 -12.85 13.65
C GLY A 54 -5.41 -13.65 13.62
N GLN A 55 -5.45 -14.91 13.23
CA GLN A 55 -4.28 -15.79 13.07
C GLN A 55 -3.54 -15.50 11.75
N PHE A 56 -2.34 -16.04 11.63
CA PHE A 56 -1.50 -15.93 10.43
C PHE A 56 -1.11 -17.30 9.92
N LEU A 57 -0.87 -17.39 8.63
CA LEU A 57 -0.34 -18.57 7.98
C LEU A 57 1.10 -18.23 7.57
N VAL A 58 2.05 -18.87 8.24
CA VAL A 58 3.49 -18.65 8.12
C VAL A 58 4.10 -19.98 7.70
N ASP A 59 4.74 -20.03 6.54
CA ASP A 59 5.36 -21.25 5.97
C ASP A 59 4.45 -22.49 5.95
N GLY A 60 3.15 -22.30 5.72
CA GLY A 60 2.15 -23.38 5.72
C GLY A 60 1.56 -23.72 7.09
N ALA A 61 2.11 -23.18 8.18
CA ALA A 61 1.60 -23.38 9.53
C ALA A 61 0.65 -22.24 9.92
N VAL A 62 -0.48 -22.61 10.55
CA VAL A 62 -1.39 -21.63 11.16
C VAL A 62 -0.87 -21.29 12.55
N LEU A 63 -0.51 -20.03 12.74
CA LEU A 63 0.02 -19.49 13.99
C LEU A 63 -0.92 -18.44 14.56
N SER A 64 -1.05 -18.40 15.88
CA SER A 64 -1.67 -17.25 16.54
C SER A 64 -0.79 -16.01 16.38
N ALA A 65 -1.35 -14.83 16.64
CA ALA A 65 -0.55 -13.59 16.62
C ALA A 65 0.64 -13.64 17.59
N LEU A 66 0.46 -14.30 18.74
CA LEU A 66 1.51 -14.47 19.75
C LEU A 66 2.59 -15.44 19.28
N ASP A 67 2.19 -16.55 18.68
CA ASP A 67 3.14 -17.54 18.14
C ASP A 67 3.90 -16.98 16.94
N THR A 68 3.23 -16.18 16.11
CA THR A 68 3.85 -15.45 14.98
C THR A 68 4.90 -14.46 15.50
N GLY A 69 4.57 -13.70 16.55
CA GLY A 69 5.54 -12.83 17.21
C GLY A 69 6.72 -13.61 17.79
N SER A 70 6.47 -14.75 18.42
CA SER A 70 7.52 -15.62 18.98
C SER A 70 8.42 -16.22 17.89
N HIS A 71 7.85 -16.53 16.73
CA HIS A 71 8.61 -16.96 15.55
C HIS A 71 9.57 -15.86 15.07
N PHE A 72 9.11 -14.61 14.99
CA PHE A 72 9.99 -13.48 14.66
C PHE A 72 11.04 -13.20 15.73
N ALA A 73 10.72 -13.36 17.02
CA ALA A 73 11.71 -13.27 18.09
C ALA A 73 12.82 -14.32 17.92
N TYR A 74 12.43 -15.56 17.62
CA TYR A 74 13.41 -16.62 17.33
C TYR A 74 14.28 -16.27 16.12
N LEU A 75 13.69 -15.78 15.02
CA LEU A 75 14.45 -15.35 13.84
C LEU A 75 15.41 -14.19 14.15
N LYS A 76 15.00 -13.26 15.02
CA LYS A 76 15.85 -12.18 15.51
C LYS A 76 17.06 -12.70 16.29
N ASP A 77 16.84 -13.64 17.20
CA ASP A 77 17.93 -14.24 17.99
C ASP A 77 18.91 -15.03 17.11
N GLN A 78 18.43 -15.58 15.99
CA GLN A 78 19.25 -16.26 14.98
C GLN A 78 19.93 -15.30 13.99
N GLY A 79 19.71 -13.99 14.10
CA GLY A 79 20.24 -12.99 13.16
C GLY A 79 19.62 -13.07 11.76
N LYS A 80 18.46 -13.70 11.63
CA LYS A 80 17.73 -13.96 10.37
C LYS A 80 16.37 -13.25 10.33
N LEU A 81 16.22 -12.16 11.09
CA LEU A 81 14.97 -11.38 11.06
C LEU A 81 14.78 -10.79 9.64
N PRO A 82 13.62 -10.99 9.00
CA PRO A 82 13.31 -10.35 7.72
C PRO A 82 13.25 -8.84 7.91
N LYS A 83 13.77 -8.06 6.95
CA LYS A 83 13.73 -6.60 7.00
C LYS A 83 12.41 -6.05 6.51
N THR A 84 11.63 -6.84 5.76
CA THR A 84 10.34 -6.44 5.23
C THR A 84 9.39 -7.63 5.26
N VAL A 85 8.19 -7.42 5.81
CA VAL A 85 7.15 -8.46 5.91
C VAL A 85 5.89 -8.00 5.20
N LEU A 86 5.45 -8.78 4.22
CA LEU A 86 4.17 -8.56 3.52
C LEU A 86 3.07 -9.37 4.19
N LEU A 87 1.96 -8.70 4.52
CA LEU A 87 0.71 -9.36 4.88
C LEU A 87 -0.20 -9.48 3.66
N GLU A 88 -0.50 -10.70 3.25
CA GLU A 88 -1.44 -10.99 2.17
C GLU A 88 -2.74 -11.62 2.69
N ARG A 89 -3.79 -11.59 1.88
CA ARG A 89 -4.97 -12.44 2.11
C ARG A 89 -4.61 -13.91 1.86
N SER A 90 -5.23 -14.83 2.59
CA SER A 90 -5.25 -16.25 2.22
C SER A 90 -6.52 -16.58 1.45
N ASP A 91 -6.62 -17.83 0.97
CA ASP A 91 -7.86 -18.37 0.41
C ASP A 91 -8.95 -18.53 1.49
N ASP A 92 -8.54 -18.73 2.75
CA ASP A 92 -9.42 -18.93 3.90
C ASP A 92 -9.92 -17.64 4.56
N SER A 93 -9.19 -16.52 4.41
CA SER A 93 -9.50 -15.28 5.12
C SER A 93 -8.93 -14.04 4.43
N LYS A 94 -9.74 -12.97 4.44
CA LYS A 94 -9.32 -11.62 4.06
C LYS A 94 -8.51 -10.98 5.19
N VAL A 95 -7.67 -10.00 4.83
CA VAL A 95 -7.05 -9.12 5.82
C VAL A 95 -8.14 -8.31 6.53
N ARG A 96 -8.17 -8.40 7.86
CA ARG A 96 -9.11 -7.72 8.77
C ARG A 96 -8.36 -6.83 9.74
N LYS A 97 -9.09 -5.94 10.42
CA LYS A 97 -8.57 -5.02 11.45
C LYS A 97 -7.66 -5.71 12.47
N GLN A 98 -8.04 -6.89 12.96
CA GLN A 98 -7.26 -7.63 13.95
C GLN A 98 -5.86 -8.00 13.42
N HIS A 99 -5.75 -8.47 12.18
CA HIS A 99 -4.46 -8.78 11.57
C HIS A 99 -3.58 -7.54 11.45
N LEU A 100 -4.15 -6.40 11.05
CA LEU A 100 -3.41 -5.14 10.95
C LEU A 100 -2.93 -4.65 12.31
N GLN A 101 -3.74 -4.78 13.37
CA GLN A 101 -3.36 -4.41 14.72
C GLN A 101 -2.19 -5.26 15.24
N TYR A 102 -2.23 -6.57 15.01
CA TYR A 102 -1.14 -7.46 15.40
C TYR A 102 0.12 -7.21 14.56
N MET A 103 -0.02 -6.99 13.24
CA MET A 103 1.11 -6.63 12.39
C MET A 103 1.77 -5.33 12.81
N ALA A 104 0.99 -4.29 13.09
CA ALA A 104 1.51 -3.01 13.55
C ALA A 104 2.27 -3.17 14.87
N ARG A 105 1.77 -4.01 15.79
CA ARG A 105 2.48 -4.30 17.03
C ARG A 105 3.80 -5.04 16.78
N MET A 106 3.80 -6.07 15.93
CA MET A 106 5.02 -6.79 15.58
C MET A 106 6.04 -5.88 14.87
N GLN A 107 5.58 -4.94 14.05
CA GLN A 107 6.45 -3.94 13.43
C GLN A 107 7.12 -3.04 14.49
N LEU A 108 6.37 -2.62 15.53
CA LEU A 108 6.92 -1.84 16.64
C LEU A 108 7.92 -2.65 17.48
N ASP A 109 7.65 -3.94 17.69
CA ASP A 109 8.48 -4.81 18.53
C ASP A 109 9.78 -5.26 17.83
N TYR A 110 9.74 -5.49 16.51
CA TYR A 110 10.85 -6.08 15.75
C TYR A 110 11.50 -5.12 14.75
N GLY A 111 10.82 -4.06 14.33
CA GLY A 111 11.40 -3.01 13.48
C GLY A 111 11.73 -3.45 12.04
N PHE A 112 11.04 -4.47 11.53
CA PHE A 112 10.96 -4.71 10.09
C PHE A 112 10.14 -3.63 9.37
#